data_AF-A0A8T4LP04-F1
#
_entry.id   AF-A0A8T4LP04-F1
#
_cell.length_a   1.000
_cell.length_b   1.000
_cell.length_c   1.000
_cell.angle_alpha   90.00
_cell.angle_beta   90.00
_cell.angle_gamma   90.00
#
_symmetry.space_group_name_H-M   'P 1'
#
loop_
_entity.id
_entity.type
_entity.pdbx_description
1 polymer ?
#
loop_
_entity_poly.entity_id
_entity_poly.type
_entity_poly.pdbx_seq_one_letter_code
_entity_poly.pdbx_strand_id
1 'polypeptide(L)' 'MCELSRQLGQERSKVSHALKSLLECGFVAAKKNGRERNYSLNTHTIVPLLNIVKTHVKKYCKVCRKKTGVKK' A
#
# COMPACT_ATOMS: atom_id res chain seq x y z
N MET A 1 -13.54 -9.02 10.71
CA MET A 1 -13.10 -7.60 10.66
C MET A 1 -11.95 -7.52 9.67
N CYS A 2 -11.90 -6.54 8.77
CA CYS A 2 -10.81 -6.45 7.78
C CYS A 2 -9.59 -5.77 8.40
N GLU A 3 -8.45 -6.46 8.44
CA GLU A 3 -7.20 -5.95 9.03
C GLU A 3 -6.78 -4.61 8.42
N LEU A 4 -6.81 -4.51 7.08
CA LEU A 4 -6.44 -3.30 6.34
C LEU A 4 -7.34 -2.10 6.68
N SER A 5 -8.66 -2.33 6.83
CA SER A 5 -9.58 -1.27 7.27
C SER A 5 -9.22 -0.73 8.65
N ARG A 6 -8.83 -1.61 9.58
CA ARG A 6 -8.40 -1.23 10.93
C ARG A 6 -7.07 -0.45 10.90
N GLN A 7 -6.08 -0.96 10.18
CA GLN A 7 -4.74 -0.33 10.09
C GLN A 7 -4.78 1.03 9.38
N LEU A 8 -5.64 1.18 8.36
CA LEU A 8 -5.77 2.43 7.61
C LEU A 8 -6.77 3.42 8.25
N GLY A 9 -7.54 3.00 9.25
CA GLY A 9 -8.62 3.80 9.83
C GLY A 9 -9.69 4.18 8.80
N GLN A 10 -9.93 3.30 7.82
CA GLN A 10 -10.86 3.56 6.70
C GLN A 10 -12.04 2.59 6.73
N GLU A 11 -13.18 3.05 6.22
CA GLU A 11 -14.36 2.20 6.06
C GLU A 11 -14.05 0.99 5.16
N ARG A 12 -14.58 -0.18 5.52
CA ARG A 12 -14.35 -1.43 4.81
C ARG A 12 -14.71 -1.38 3.33
N SER A 13 -15.79 -0.69 2.97
CA SER A 13 -16.24 -0.56 1.58
C SER A 13 -15.18 0.14 0.71
N LYS A 14 -14.62 1.25 1.18
CA LYS A 14 -13.56 2.02 0.52
C LYS A 14 -12.30 1.20 0.33
N VAL A 15 -11.86 0.49 1.37
CA VAL A 15 -10.69 -0.40 1.28
C VAL A 15 -10.94 -1.53 0.27
N SER A 16 -12.14 -2.11 0.27
CA SER A 16 -12.48 -3.21 -0.65
C SER A 16 -12.51 -2.73 -2.10
N HIS A 17 -13.05 -1.54 -2.36
CA HIS A 17 -13.07 -0.94 -3.70
C HIS A 17 -11.65 -0.64 -4.19
N ALA A 18 -10.82 -0.01 -3.36
CA ALA A 18 -9.43 0.28 -3.71
C ALA A 18 -8.61 -1.00 -3.98
N LEU A 19 -8.76 -2.04 -3.14
CA LEU A 19 -8.09 -3.32 -3.34
C LEU A 19 -8.53 -4.03 -4.61
N LYS A 20 -9.79 -3.86 -5.03
CA LYS A 20 -10.27 -4.37 -6.32
C LYS A 20 -9.54 -3.71 -7.47
N SER A 21 -9.46 -2.37 -7.50
CA SER A 21 -8.72 -1.64 -8.54
C SER A 21 -7.24 -2.01 -8.55
N LEU A 22 -6.60 -2.11 -7.38
CA LEU A 22 -5.19 -2.50 -7.29
C LEU A 22 -4.96 -3.95 -7.78
N LEU A 23 -5.90 -4.86 -7.54
CA LEU A 23 -5.82 -6.22 -8.04
C LEU A 23 -5.98 -6.27 -9.57
N GLU A 24 -6.96 -5.55 -10.11
CA GLU A 24 -7.21 -5.45 -11.56
C GLU A 24 -6.04 -4.82 -12.32
N CYS A 25 -5.37 -3.83 -11.72
CA CYS A 25 -4.17 -3.21 -12.29
C CYS A 25 -2.87 -3.99 -12.02
N GLY A 26 -2.92 -5.14 -11.35
CA GLY A 26 -1.74 -5.96 -11.06
C GLY A 26 -0.78 -5.36 -10.01
N PHE A 27 -1.24 -4.38 -9.23
CA PHE A 27 -0.45 -3.80 -8.14
C PHE A 27 -0.32 -4.75 -6.96
N VAL A 28 -1.38 -5.53 -6.71
CA VAL A 28 -1.44 -6.54 -5.65
C VAL A 28 -1.87 -7.88 -6.23
N ALA A 29 -1.43 -8.97 -5.60
CA ALA A 29 -1.96 -10.30 -5.78
C ALA A 29 -2.80 -10.70 -4.56
N ALA A 30 -3.85 -11.48 -4.79
CA ALA A 30 -4.73 -11.96 -3.73
C ALA A 30 -4.72 -13.49 -3.68
N LYS A 31 -4.50 -14.07 -2.50
CA LYS A 31 -4.60 -15.51 -2.24
C LYS A 31 -5.73 -15.79 -1.26
N LYS A 32 -6.60 -16.73 -1.60
CA LYS A 32 -7.66 -17.20 -0.68
C LYS A 32 -7.04 -18.12 0.37
N ASN A 33 -7.32 -17.85 1.64
CA ASN A 33 -6.95 -18.68 2.78
C ASN A 33 -8.20 -18.97 3.62
N GLY A 34 -8.87 -20.09 3.32
CA GLY A 34 -10.16 -20.42 3.93
C GLY A 34 -11.23 -19.35 3.66
N ARG A 35 -11.67 -18.66 4.72
CA ARG A 35 -12.66 -17.55 4.66
C ARG A 35 -12.02 -16.19 4.39
N GLU A 36 -10.70 -16.10 4.44
CA GLU A 36 -9.95 -14.86 4.30
C GLU A 36 -9.31 -14.74 2.92
N ARG A 37 -9.02 -13.49 2.54
CA ARG A 37 -8.29 -13.16 1.31
C ARG A 37 -7.10 -12.31 1.70
N ASN A 38 -5.91 -12.88 1.54
CA ASN A 38 -4.66 -12.22 1.87
C ASN A 38 -4.13 -11.51 0.63
N TYR A 39 -3.82 -10.23 0.77
CA TYR A 39 -3.29 -9.39 -0.29
C TYR A 39 -1.78 -9.22 -0.11
N SER A 40 -1.05 -9.23 -1.21
CA SER A 40 0.40 -9.05 -1.24
C SER A 40 0.78 -8.14 -2.40
N LEU A 41 1.83 -7.32 -2.25
CA LEU A 41 2.30 -6.47 -3.34
C LEU A 41 2.93 -7.32 -4.44
N ASN A 42 2.80 -6.88 -5.68
CA ASN A 42 3.54 -7.46 -6.79
C ASN A 42 5.04 -7.18 -6.62
N THR A 43 5.79 -8.22 -6.28
CA THR A 43 7.23 -8.13 -5.98
C THR A 43 8.09 -7.92 -7.23
N HIS A 44 7.58 -8.25 -8.42
CA HIS A 44 8.34 -8.14 -9.66
C HIS A 44 8.45 -6.70 -10.17
N THR A 45 7.38 -5.91 -10.05
CA THR A 45 7.34 -4.55 -10.63
C THR A 45 7.07 -3.47 -9.58
N ILE A 46 6.12 -3.68 -8.67
CA ILE A 46 5.68 -2.64 -7.75
C ILE A 46 6.68 -2.40 -6.62
N VAL A 47 7.25 -3.46 -6.05
CA VAL A 47 8.27 -3.30 -5.00
C VAL A 47 9.51 -2.54 -5.51
N PRO A 48 10.12 -2.90 -6.66
CA PRO A 48 11.20 -2.10 -7.26
C PRO A 48 10.79 -0.65 -7.55
N LEU A 49 9.60 -0.42 -8.09
CA LEU A 49 9.09 0.92 -8.39
C LEU A 49 8.98 1.78 -7.12
N LEU A 50 8.42 1.25 -6.04
CA LEU A 50 8.31 1.94 -4.76
C LEU A 50 9.69 2.26 -4.16
N ASN A 51 10.68 1.39 -4.35
CA ASN A 51 12.06 1.66 -3.92
C ASN A 51 12.72 2.80 -4.72
N ILE A 52 12.45 2.88 -6.02
CA ILE A 52 12.89 4.00 -6.86
C ILE A 52 12.23 5.30 -6.39
N VAL A 53 10.91 5.30 -6.15
CA VAL A 53 10.18 6.46 -5.61
C VAL A 53 10.76 6.87 -4.25
N LYS A 54 11.01 5.93 -3.35
CA LYS A 54 11.63 6.20 -2.04
C LYS A 54 13.01 6.83 -2.18
N THR A 55 13.82 6.34 -3.11
CA THR A 55 15.15 6.89 -3.41
C THR A 55 15.05 8.31 -3.96
N HIS A 56 14.10 8.54 -4.87
CA HIS A 56 13.84 9.85 -5.45
C HIS A 56 13.40 10.85 -4.38
N VAL A 57 12.43 10.48 -3.54
CA VAL A 57 11.96 11.31 -2.44
C VAL A 57 13.10 11.67 -1.48
N LYS A 58 13.96 10.70 -1.12
CA LYS A 58 15.08 10.94 -0.22
C LYS A 58 16.13 11.89 -0.81
N LYS A 59 16.45 11.76 -2.11
CA LYS A 59 17.53 12.52 -2.76
C LYS A 59 17.09 13.87 -3.30
N TYR A 60 15.90 13.94 -3.91
CA TYR A 60 15.50 15.07 -4.74
C TYR A 60 14.25 15.81 -4.23
N CYS A 61 13.33 15.16 -3.51
CA CYS A 61 12.13 15.83 -3.02
C CYS A 61 12.40 16.68 -1.77
N LYS A 62 12.81 17.94 -1.96
CA LYS A 62 13.02 18.92 -0.88
C LYS A 62 11.73 19.25 -0.11
N VAL A 63 10.57 19.15 -0.76
CA VAL A 63 9.24 19.40 -0.15
C VAL A 63 8.87 18.28 0.83
N CYS A 64 9.06 17.02 0.41
CA CYS A 64 8.73 15.84 1.19
C CYS A 64 9.58 15.68 2.46
N ARG A 65 10.80 16.26 2.48
CA ARG A 65 11.70 16.23 3.65
C ARG A 65 11.21 17.04 4.85
N LYS A 66 10.23 17.94 4.69
CA LYS A 66 9.84 18.91 5.74
C LYS A 66 8.92 18.38 6.84
N LYS A 67 8.62 17.07 6.90
CA LYS A 67 7.74 16.52 7.95
C LYS A 67 8.29 15.22 8.56
N THR A 68 9.33 15.32 9.37
CA THR A 68 9.61 14.35 10.43
C THR A 68 9.55 15.04 11.78
N GLY A 69 8.33 15.42 12.17
CA GLY A 69 7.95 15.64 13.56
C GLY A 69 7.05 14.49 13.98
N VAL A 70 7.61 13.27 14.05
CA VAL A 70 6.93 12.16 14.75
C VAL A 70 7.12 12.45 16.23
N LYS A 71 6.06 12.96 16.89
CA LYS A 71 5.99 12.98 18.35
C LYS A 71 6.07 11.52 18.82
N LYS A 72 7.10 11.22 19.60
CA LYS A 72 7.28 9.97 20.33
C LYS A 72 6.43 9.99 21.58
#